data_AF-A0A7W7LLE5-F1
#
_entry.id   AF-A0A7W7LLE5-F1
#
_cell.length_a   1.000
_cell.length_b   1.000
_cell.length_c   1.000
_cell.angle_alpha   90.00
_cell.angle_beta   90.00
_cell.angle_gamma   90.00
#
_symmetry.space_group_name_H-M   'P 1'
#
loop_
_entity.id
_entity.type
_entity.pdbx_description
1 polymer ?
#
loop_
_entity_poly.entity_id
_entity_poly.type
_entity_poly.pdbx_seq_one_letter_code
_entity_poly.pdbx_strand_id
1 'polypeptide(L)'
;MSSNLTRRSVLRGTAVAVAGAALAVPAAAAVANSAAPAMDHSGHEGHEGHDGHSGHGPQPFDETYQGRHIVGQPAMGGHMAHHGGFAVTIDGKELHVMQNADGTWISVVNHYQTFADPLALTRAAVDKLRGAALVPIATA
;
A
#
# COMPACT_ATOMS: atom_id res chain seq x y z
N MET A 1 -41.32 -27.39 -15.40
CA MET A 1 -41.33 -26.61 -16.65
C MET A 1 -42.15 -25.34 -16.36
N SER A 2 -41.60 -24.38 -15.62
CA SER A 2 -40.70 -23.31 -16.11
C SER A 2 -41.34 -22.51 -17.24
N SER A 3 -41.90 -21.34 -16.90
CA SER A 3 -41.87 -20.11 -17.71
C SER A 3 -42.43 -18.95 -16.88
N ASN A 4 -41.56 -18.23 -16.18
CA ASN A 4 -40.89 -17.00 -16.65
C ASN A 4 -41.68 -15.73 -16.29
N LEU A 5 -41.42 -15.24 -15.08
CA LEU A 5 -41.11 -13.84 -14.76
C LEU A 5 -41.68 -12.79 -15.74
N THR A 6 -42.97 -12.51 -15.61
CA THR A 6 -43.58 -11.29 -16.17
C THR A 6 -43.59 -10.21 -15.09
N ARG A 7 -42.42 -9.68 -14.75
CA ARG A 7 -42.29 -8.39 -14.03
C ARG A 7 -41.58 -7.38 -14.93
N ARG A 8 -42.18 -7.18 -16.10
CA ARG A 8 -41.89 -6.03 -16.96
C ARG A 8 -42.70 -4.84 -16.43
N SER A 9 -42.30 -4.31 -15.27
CA SER A 9 -42.82 -3.03 -14.80
C SER A 9 -41.99 -1.92 -15.42
N VAL A 10 -42.72 -1.14 -16.18
CA VAL A 10 -42.33 -0.10 -17.11
C VAL A 10 -42.28 1.24 -16.35
N LEU A 11 -41.15 1.95 -16.52
CA LEU A 11 -41.04 3.40 -16.70
C LEU A 11 -41.14 4.41 -15.53
N ARG A 12 -40.15 5.32 -15.57
CA ARG A 12 -40.12 6.78 -15.27
C ARG A 12 -40.09 7.25 -13.82
N GLY A 13 -38.96 7.87 -13.48
CA GLY A 13 -38.84 8.86 -12.41
C GLY A 13 -37.74 9.85 -12.78
N THR A 14 -38.10 11.12 -12.85
CA THR A 14 -37.41 12.28 -13.44
C THR A 14 -36.09 12.68 -12.77
N ALA A 15 -35.19 13.23 -13.59
CA ALA A 15 -33.95 13.89 -13.18
C ALA A 15 -34.20 15.14 -12.33
N VAL A 16 -33.35 15.36 -11.32
CA VAL A 16 -33.14 16.66 -10.69
C VAL A 16 -31.67 17.03 -10.88
N ALA A 17 -31.44 18.02 -11.73
CA ALA A 17 -30.17 18.72 -11.82
C ALA A 17 -30.15 19.81 -10.75
N VAL A 18 -29.18 19.76 -9.83
CA VAL A 18 -28.79 20.94 -9.05
C VAL A 18 -27.42 21.35 -9.53
N ALA A 19 -27.39 22.47 -10.25
CA ALA A 19 -26.18 23.19 -10.59
C ALA A 19 -25.62 23.84 -9.31
N GLY A 20 -24.38 23.52 -8.97
CA GLY A 20 -23.59 24.22 -7.97
C GLY A 20 -22.21 24.52 -8.56
N ALA A 21 -22.04 25.75 -9.03
CA ALA A 21 -20.76 26.26 -9.50
C ALA A 21 -19.99 26.86 -8.30
N ALA A 22 -18.76 26.41 -8.10
CA ALA A 22 -17.73 27.21 -7.43
C ALA A 22 -16.36 26.82 -7.98
N LEU A 23 -15.77 27.74 -8.74
CA LEU A 23 -14.39 27.72 -9.19
C LEU A 23 -13.48 28.08 -8.01
N ALA A 24 -12.47 27.25 -7.73
CA ALA A 24 -11.25 27.69 -7.07
C ALA A 24 -10.07 26.86 -7.61
N VAL A 25 -9.18 27.57 -8.29
CA VAL A 25 -7.91 27.16 -8.92
C VAL A 25 -6.89 26.77 -7.82
N PRO A 26 -5.95 25.85 -8.10
CA PRO A 26 -5.23 25.11 -7.06
C PRO A 26 -4.04 25.91 -6.50
N ALA A 27 -3.76 25.74 -5.21
CA ALA A 27 -2.43 26.01 -4.67
C ALA A 27 -1.63 24.71 -4.76
N ALA A 28 -0.75 24.62 -5.76
CA ALA A 28 0.29 23.60 -5.80
C ALA A 28 1.22 23.83 -4.60
N ALA A 29 1.13 22.96 -3.60
CA ALA A 29 2.16 22.86 -2.58
C ALA A 29 3.41 22.29 -3.27
N ALA A 30 4.43 23.13 -3.41
CA ALA A 30 5.75 22.69 -3.83
C ALA A 30 6.24 21.66 -2.80
N VAL A 31 6.32 20.40 -3.22
CA VAL A 31 7.08 19.39 -2.48
C VAL A 31 8.54 19.83 -2.55
N ALA A 32 9.07 20.30 -1.42
CA ALA A 32 10.49 20.51 -1.28
C ALA A 32 11.16 19.14 -1.39
N ASN A 33 11.84 18.92 -2.51
CA ASN A 33 12.69 17.76 -2.72
C ASN A 33 13.92 17.97 -1.82
N SER A 34 13.84 17.54 -0.57
CA SER A 34 14.98 17.50 0.33
C SER A 34 15.98 16.49 -0.24
N ALA A 35 16.95 16.99 -1.00
CA ALA A 35 18.14 16.23 -1.34
C ALA A 35 18.83 15.84 -0.01
N ALA A 36 18.85 14.54 0.28
CA ALA A 36 19.60 14.02 1.41
C ALA A 36 21.09 14.36 1.21
N PRO A 37 21.82 14.75 2.26
CA PRO A 37 23.26 14.87 2.18
C PRO A 37 23.86 13.50 1.88
N ALA A 38 24.80 13.44 0.94
CA ALA A 38 25.67 12.28 0.76
C ALA A 38 26.45 12.09 2.06
N MET A 39 26.15 11.00 2.79
CA MET A 39 26.89 10.62 3.98
C MET A 39 28.25 10.07 3.57
N ASP A 40 29.27 10.82 3.95
CA ASP A 40 30.68 10.47 3.90
C ASP A 40 30.95 9.16 4.64
N HIS A 41 31.56 8.19 3.95
CA HIS A 41 31.99 6.92 4.55
C HIS A 41 33.42 7.08 5.07
N SER A 42 33.58 7.76 6.20
CA SER A 42 34.85 7.75 6.92
C SER A 42 34.62 7.65 8.44
N GLY A 43 35.01 6.52 9.02
CA GLY A 43 34.95 6.31 10.47
C GLY A 43 34.83 4.86 10.88
N HIS A 44 35.94 4.13 10.84
CA HIS A 44 36.10 2.87 11.58
C HIS A 44 36.71 3.20 12.96
N GLU A 45 36.20 2.55 14.01
CA GLU A 45 36.87 2.13 15.27
C GLU A 45 36.17 2.60 16.57
N GLY A 46 35.68 1.62 17.35
CA GLY A 46 35.19 1.77 18.72
C GLY A 46 34.38 0.55 19.20
N HIS A 47 34.91 -0.19 20.17
CA HIS A 47 34.47 -1.53 20.63
C HIS A 47 33.20 -1.58 21.51
N GLU A 48 32.49 -2.71 21.38
CA GLU A 48 31.77 -3.52 22.39
C GLU A 48 30.59 -2.93 23.20
N GLY A 49 29.38 -3.29 22.77
CA GLY A 49 28.15 -3.35 23.55
C GLY A 49 27.09 -4.18 22.80
N HIS A 50 26.46 -5.13 23.48
CA HIS A 50 25.56 -6.16 22.93
C HIS A 50 24.30 -5.62 22.22
N ASP A 51 23.77 -6.48 21.33
CA ASP A 51 22.41 -6.53 20.76
C ASP A 51 22.10 -5.80 19.45
N GLY A 52 22.09 -6.61 18.37
CA GLY A 52 21.14 -6.48 17.27
C GLY A 52 21.67 -5.72 16.07
N HIS A 53 21.97 -6.45 14.99
CA HIS A 53 22.16 -5.88 13.66
C HIS A 53 21.01 -4.92 13.32
N SER A 54 21.26 -3.61 13.36
CA SER A 54 20.42 -2.59 12.73
C SER A 54 20.59 -2.71 11.22
N GLY A 55 19.98 -3.77 10.68
CA GLY A 55 20.02 -4.10 9.26
C GLY A 55 19.39 -2.99 8.43
N HIS A 56 20.00 -2.68 7.30
CA HIS A 56 19.56 -1.73 6.27
C HIS A 56 18.23 -2.13 5.57
N GLY A 57 17.30 -2.76 6.28
CA GLY A 57 16.02 -3.25 5.75
C GLY A 57 14.82 -2.42 6.22
N PRO A 58 13.67 -2.56 5.54
CA PRO A 58 12.42 -1.95 5.98
C PRO A 58 12.05 -2.38 7.41
N GLN A 59 11.53 -1.42 8.18
CA GLN A 59 11.12 -1.67 9.56
C GLN A 59 9.84 -2.52 9.60
N PRO A 60 9.77 -3.54 10.49
CA PRO A 60 8.53 -4.26 10.72
C PRO A 60 7.48 -3.36 11.36
N PHE A 61 6.21 -3.66 11.13
CA PHE A 61 5.08 -2.95 11.72
C PHE A 61 3.90 -3.89 11.96
N ASP A 62 3.09 -3.54 12.96
CA ASP A 62 1.82 -4.18 13.29
C ASP A 62 0.90 -3.09 13.86
N GLU A 63 -0.11 -2.68 13.09
CA GLU A 63 -1.05 -1.65 13.54
C GLU A 63 -2.46 -1.84 12.99
N THR A 64 -3.43 -1.11 13.53
CA THR A 64 -4.76 -0.98 12.93
C THR A 64 -4.89 0.37 12.24
N TYR A 65 -5.09 0.36 10.92
CA TYR A 65 -5.29 1.56 10.10
C TYR A 65 -6.69 1.55 9.48
N GLN A 66 -7.50 2.58 9.75
CA GLN A 66 -8.90 2.67 9.32
C GLN A 66 -9.74 1.41 9.64
N GLY A 67 -9.49 0.80 10.79
CA GLY A 67 -10.19 -0.41 11.23
C GLY A 67 -9.72 -1.71 10.55
N ARG A 68 -8.63 -1.67 9.77
CA ARG A 68 -7.98 -2.84 9.16
C ARG A 68 -6.69 -3.16 9.89
N HIS A 69 -6.47 -4.42 10.23
CA HIS A 69 -5.22 -4.88 10.84
C HIS A 69 -4.16 -5.05 9.75
N ILE A 70 -3.04 -4.33 9.85
CA ILE A 70 -1.97 -4.37 8.87
C ILE A 70 -0.67 -4.78 9.54
N VAL A 71 0.04 -5.72 8.91
CA VAL A 71 1.30 -6.26 9.42
C VAL A 71 2.32 -6.32 8.30
N GLY A 72 3.53 -5.84 8.58
CA GLY A 72 4.69 -5.93 7.70
C GLY A 72 5.87 -6.51 8.45
N GLN A 73 6.55 -7.49 7.86
CA GLN A 73 7.68 -8.17 8.49
C GLN A 73 8.68 -8.66 7.45
N PRO A 74 9.98 -8.77 7.80
CA PRO A 74 10.96 -9.43 6.94
C PRO A 74 10.50 -10.84 6.55
N ALA A 75 10.53 -11.14 5.25
CA ALA A 75 10.18 -12.46 4.74
C ALA A 75 11.38 -13.40 4.91
N MET A 76 11.21 -14.46 5.70
CA MET A 76 12.28 -15.45 5.96
C MET A 76 12.39 -16.57 4.89
N GLY A 77 11.68 -16.46 3.76
CA GLY A 77 11.71 -17.44 2.66
C GLY A 77 10.38 -17.59 1.91
N GLY A 78 10.37 -18.38 0.82
CA GLY A 78 9.15 -18.69 0.02
C GLY A 78 8.77 -17.63 -1.02
N HIS A 79 7.54 -17.67 -1.55
CA HIS A 79 7.03 -16.70 -2.55
C HIS A 79 7.20 -15.24 -2.10
N MET A 80 7.07 -14.98 -0.80
CA MET A 80 7.25 -13.67 -0.17
C MET A 80 8.69 -13.14 -0.24
N ALA A 81 9.69 -14.02 -0.34
CA ALA A 81 11.10 -13.65 -0.35
C ALA A 81 11.58 -13.20 -1.75
N HIS A 82 10.87 -13.56 -2.81
CA HIS A 82 11.29 -13.27 -4.19
C HIS A 82 11.09 -11.80 -4.62
N HIS A 83 10.44 -10.97 -3.79
CA HIS A 83 10.00 -9.62 -4.17
C HIS A 83 10.43 -8.51 -3.18
N GLY A 84 11.66 -8.60 -2.68
CA GLY A 84 12.22 -7.59 -1.77
C GLY A 84 12.28 -8.01 -0.30
N GLY A 85 12.11 -9.30 0.00
CA GLY A 85 12.37 -9.85 1.33
C GLY A 85 11.46 -9.29 2.44
N PHE A 86 10.28 -8.79 2.10
CA PHE A 86 9.34 -8.21 3.05
C PHE A 86 7.91 -8.66 2.74
N ALA A 87 7.24 -9.25 3.72
CA ALA A 87 5.88 -9.75 3.62
C ALA A 87 4.91 -8.76 4.26
N VAL A 88 3.79 -8.49 3.58
CA VAL A 88 2.74 -7.59 4.06
C VAL A 88 1.40 -8.32 4.09
N THR A 89 0.61 -8.09 5.14
CA THR A 89 -0.77 -8.59 5.23
C THR A 89 -1.75 -7.48 5.62
N ILE A 90 -3.00 -7.64 5.16
CA ILE A 90 -4.16 -6.83 5.57
C ILE A 90 -5.26 -7.80 6.04
N ASP A 91 -5.65 -7.71 7.30
CA ASP A 91 -6.46 -8.68 8.06
C ASP A 91 -6.00 -10.13 7.84
N GLY A 92 -4.69 -10.37 7.96
CA GLY A 92 -4.09 -11.69 7.80
C GLY A 92 -4.06 -12.23 6.36
N LYS A 93 -4.50 -11.44 5.36
CA LYS A 93 -4.40 -11.81 3.95
C LYS A 93 -3.20 -11.13 3.31
N GLU A 94 -2.40 -11.90 2.57
CA GLU A 94 -1.22 -11.38 1.87
C GLU A 94 -1.59 -10.26 0.90
N LEU A 95 -0.89 -9.13 1.05
CA LEU A 95 -0.78 -8.12 0.01
C LEU A 95 0.55 -8.34 -0.71
N HIS A 96 0.48 -8.70 -1.98
CA HIS A 96 1.67 -8.83 -2.80
C HIS A 96 2.34 -7.47 -3.00
N VAL A 97 3.57 -7.35 -2.54
CA VAL A 97 4.41 -6.14 -2.64
C VAL A 97 5.68 -6.45 -3.41
N MET A 98 6.24 -5.42 -4.03
CA MET A 98 7.53 -5.48 -4.71
C MET A 98 8.33 -4.24 -4.36
N GLN A 99 9.62 -4.45 -4.08
CA GLN A 99 10.60 -3.37 -4.03
C GLN A 99 11.19 -3.14 -5.42
N ASN A 100 11.19 -1.88 -5.86
CA ASN A 100 11.86 -1.42 -7.06
C ASN A 100 13.37 -1.33 -6.85
N ALA A 101 14.13 -1.25 -7.94
CA ALA A 101 15.59 -1.11 -7.89
C ALA A 101 16.08 0.18 -7.21
N ASP A 102 15.25 1.23 -7.19
CA ASP A 102 15.52 2.49 -6.50
C ASP A 102 15.13 2.47 -5.01
N GLY A 103 14.69 1.32 -4.50
CA GLY A 103 14.28 1.12 -3.12
C GLY A 103 12.84 1.50 -2.82
N THR A 104 12.10 2.09 -3.76
CA THR A 104 10.67 2.39 -3.59
C THR A 104 9.82 1.12 -3.67
N TRP A 105 8.58 1.21 -3.19
CA TRP A 105 7.69 0.07 -3.06
C TRP A 105 6.41 0.25 -3.86
N ILE A 106 5.91 -0.85 -4.42
CA ILE A 106 4.62 -0.95 -5.09
C ILE A 106 3.87 -2.19 -4.58
N SER A 107 2.55 -2.22 -4.74
CA SER A 107 1.72 -3.38 -4.43
C SER A 107 0.89 -3.78 -5.65
N VAL A 108 0.32 -4.98 -5.64
CA VAL A 108 -0.64 -5.39 -6.68
C VAL A 108 -1.85 -4.44 -6.77
N VAL A 109 -2.24 -3.82 -5.66
CA VAL A 109 -3.36 -2.87 -5.61
C VAL A 109 -2.94 -1.48 -6.11
N ASN A 110 -1.69 -1.05 -5.86
CA ASN A 110 -1.13 0.24 -6.25
C ASN A 110 0.11 0.06 -7.15
N HIS A 111 -0.01 -0.70 -8.24
CA HIS A 111 1.17 -1.15 -8.99
C HIS A 111 1.95 -0.05 -9.73
N TYR A 112 1.27 1.04 -10.11
CA TYR A 112 1.88 2.15 -10.84
C TYR A 112 2.13 3.40 -9.98
N GLN A 113 2.01 3.26 -8.66
CA GLN A 113 2.28 4.33 -7.70
C GLN A 113 3.36 3.86 -6.75
N THR A 114 4.47 4.60 -6.67
CA THR A 114 5.60 4.27 -5.82
C THR A 114 5.47 4.93 -4.44
N PHE A 115 5.99 4.25 -3.42
CA PHE A 115 6.02 4.70 -2.03
C PHE A 115 7.43 4.54 -1.47
N ALA A 116 7.86 5.45 -0.58
CA ALA A 116 9.20 5.42 0.00
C ALA A 116 9.39 4.27 0.99
N ASP A 117 8.33 3.86 1.69
CA ASP A 117 8.36 2.80 2.70
C ASP A 117 7.12 1.87 2.60
N PRO A 118 7.24 0.62 3.08
CA PRO A 118 6.16 -0.36 2.99
C PRO A 118 4.92 -0.03 3.84
N LEU A 119 5.06 0.71 4.94
CA LEU A 119 3.91 1.09 5.78
C LEU A 119 3.02 2.08 5.03
N ALA A 120 3.62 3.10 4.40
CA ALA A 120 2.91 4.04 3.53
C ALA A 120 2.22 3.34 2.36
N LEU A 121 2.89 2.39 1.71
CA LEU A 121 2.29 1.55 0.66
C LEU A 121 1.07 0.78 1.18
N THR A 122 1.17 0.19 2.38
CA THR A 122 0.12 -0.65 2.97
C THR A 122 -1.12 0.19 3.35
N ARG A 123 -0.91 1.37 3.93
CA ARG A 123 -1.99 2.32 4.22
C ARG A 123 -2.69 2.79 2.94
N ALA A 124 -1.93 3.09 1.89
CA ALA A 124 -2.50 3.46 0.59
C ALA A 124 -3.30 2.32 -0.06
N ALA A 125 -2.89 1.06 0.14
CA ALA A 125 -3.67 -0.10 -0.29
C ALA A 125 -5.00 -0.20 0.48
N VAL A 126 -5.00 0.03 1.80
CA VAL A 126 -6.24 0.10 2.60
C VAL A 126 -7.16 1.21 2.09
N ASP A 127 -6.63 2.41 1.85
CA ASP A 127 -7.38 3.55 1.32
C ASP A 127 -8.01 3.21 -0.05
N LYS A 128 -7.27 2.50 -0.91
CA LYS A 128 -7.75 2.10 -2.24
C LYS A 128 -8.78 0.97 -2.18
N LEU A 129 -8.68 0.04 -1.23
CA LEU A 129 -9.64 -1.04 -1.03
C LEU A 129 -11.00 -0.53 -0.54
N ARG A 130 -11.05 0.61 0.18
CA ARG A 130 -12.30 1.22 0.67
C ARG A 130 -13.22 0.22 1.40
N GLY A 131 -12.61 -0.62 2.25
CA GLY A 131 -13.31 -1.65 3.01
C GLY A 131 -13.51 -2.99 2.28
N ALA A 132 -13.13 -3.11 1.00
CA ALA A 132 -13.16 -4.40 0.30
C ALA A 132 -12.18 -5.41 0.95
N ALA A 133 -12.57 -6.68 0.90
CA ALA A 133 -11.70 -7.76 1.33
C ALA A 133 -10.62 -8.03 0.28
N LEU A 134 -9.37 -8.12 0.72
CA LEU A 134 -8.28 -8.61 -0.12
C LEU A 134 -8.52 -10.09 -0.44
N VAL A 135 -8.05 -10.55 -1.59
CA VAL A 135 -8.13 -11.97 -2.00
C VAL A 135 -6.72 -12.50 -2.27
N PRO A 136 -6.43 -13.77 -1.94
CA PRO A 136 -5.14 -14.37 -2.25
C PRO A 136 -4.87 -14.38 -3.76
N ILE A 137 -3.63 -14.11 -4.15
CA ILE A 137 -3.18 -14.34 -5.52
C ILE A 137 -2.97 -15.84 -5.69
N ALA A 138 -3.53 -16.42 -6.75
CA ALA A 138 -3.31 -17.83 -7.04
C ALA A 138 -1.84 -18.06 -7.40
N THR A 139 -1.18 -18.96 -6.66
CA THR A 139 0.10 -19.54 -7.05
C THR A 139 -0.19 -20.74 -7.96
N ALA A 140 0.32 -20.70 -9.18
CA ALA A 140 0.16 -21.77 -10.17
C ALA A 140 0.99 -23.02 -9.82
#